data_AF-A0A159Z344-F1
#
_entry.id   AF-A0A159Z344-F1
#
_cell.length_a   1.000
_cell.length_b   1.000
_cell.length_c   1.000
_cell.angle_alpha   90.00
_cell.angle_beta   90.00
_cell.angle_gamma   90.00
#
_symmetry.space_group_name_H-M   'P 1'
#
loop_
_entity.id
_entity.type
_entity.pdbx_description
1 polymer ?
#
loop_
_entity_poly.entity_id
_entity_poly.type
_entity_poly.pdbx_seq_one_letter_code
_entity_poly.pdbx_strand_id
1 'polypeptide(L)'
;MPVLRYLSHPEVAIDPEVPVPDWGLRARGHARMRVIASLGWPTGTTRIVASAERKARETAAYLAEPLGLTVEIAEDLGEIDRSSTGYVPPTGTRRWPMRSLPIPRPALRAGSGRWMRRPAPPPRCAGC
;
A
#
# COMPACT_ATOMS: atom_id res chain seq x y z
N MET A 1 7.85 -11.75 17.17
CA MET A 1 7.65 -11.87 15.71
C MET A 1 7.46 -10.47 15.15
N PRO A 2 8.19 -10.05 14.11
CA PRO A 2 7.94 -8.76 13.48
C PRO A 2 6.61 -8.77 12.71
N VAL A 3 5.91 -7.64 12.71
CA VAL A 3 4.66 -7.43 11.96
C VAL A 3 4.93 -6.38 10.88
N LEU A 4 4.61 -6.70 9.63
CA LEU A 4 4.61 -5.75 8.52
C LEU A 4 3.16 -5.43 8.15
N ARG A 5 2.86 -4.14 7.99
CA ARG A 5 1.54 -3.66 7.56
C ARG A 5 1.70 -2.87 6.27
N TYR A 6 0.88 -3.18 5.27
CA TYR A 6 0.80 -2.42 4.03
C TYR A 6 -0.49 -1.59 4.04
N LEU A 7 -0.37 -0.30 3.74
CA LEU A 7 -1.49 0.62 3.69
C LEU A 7 -1.40 1.43 2.40
N SER A 8 -2.44 1.35 1.57
CA SER A 8 -2.59 2.25 0.41
C SER A 8 -3.07 3.63 0.87
N HIS A 9 -2.69 4.68 0.15
CA HIS A 9 -3.26 6.00 0.38
C HIS A 9 -4.79 5.99 0.17
N PRO A 10 -5.56 6.84 0.88
CA PRO A 10 -7.00 6.97 0.68
C PRO A 10 -7.28 7.91 -0.50
N GLU A 11 -8.46 8.53 -0.51
CA GLU A 11 -8.90 9.29 -1.67
C GLU A 11 -8.04 10.55 -1.92
N VAL A 12 -7.67 10.74 -3.19
CA VAL A 12 -6.85 11.85 -3.68
C VAL A 12 -7.67 12.95 -4.33
N ALA A 13 -7.15 14.18 -4.29
CA ALA A 13 -7.62 15.30 -5.08
C ALA A 13 -6.96 15.21 -6.46
N ILE A 14 -7.77 14.97 -7.49
CA ILE A 14 -7.31 14.90 -8.88
C ILE A 14 -7.34 16.33 -9.44
N ASP A 15 -6.19 16.80 -9.88
CA ASP A 15 -6.02 18.09 -10.53
C ASP A 15 -5.24 17.88 -11.84
N PRO A 16 -5.85 18.10 -13.02
CA PRO A 16 -5.18 17.95 -14.31
C PRO A 16 -3.95 18.85 -14.49
N GLU A 17 -3.88 19.98 -13.78
CA GLU A 17 -2.78 20.93 -13.87
C GLU A 17 -1.61 20.58 -12.93
N VAL A 18 -1.79 19.58 -12.06
CA VAL A 18 -0.77 19.11 -11.11
C VAL A 18 -0.22 17.76 -11.59
N PRO A 19 1.11 17.54 -11.59
CA PRO A 19 1.68 16.23 -11.87
C PRO A 19 1.12 15.14 -10.96
N VAL A 20 0.85 13.95 -11.51
CA VAL A 20 0.25 12.83 -10.78
C VAL A 20 0.99 12.47 -9.46
N PRO A 21 2.33 12.44 -9.39
CA PRO A 21 3.06 12.18 -8.14
C PRO A 21 2.81 13.23 -7.05
N ASP A 22 2.40 14.44 -7.44
CA ASP A 22 2.15 15.58 -6.56
C ASP A 22 0.68 15.75 -6.17
N TRP A 23 -0.19 14.83 -6.61
CA TRP A 23 -1.58 14.79 -6.11
C TRP A 23 -1.60 14.43 -4.62
N GLY A 24 -2.25 15.30 -3.84
CA GLY A 24 -2.46 15.12 -2.41
C GLY A 24 -3.79 14.43 -2.09
N LEU A 25 -4.02 14.16 -0.81
CA LEU A 25 -5.30 13.67 -0.32
C LEU A 25 -6.38 14.73 -0.47
N ARG A 26 -7.61 14.30 -0.76
CA ARG A 26 -8.77 15.18 -0.69
C ARG A 26 -9.34 15.20 0.72
N ALA A 27 -10.27 16.12 1.00
CA ALA A 27 -10.90 16.28 2.32
C ALA A 27 -11.41 14.94 2.92
N ARG A 28 -12.03 14.08 2.10
CA ARG A 28 -12.48 12.75 2.51
C ARG A 28 -11.34 11.82 2.91
N GLY A 29 -10.21 11.85 2.18
CA GLY A 29 -9.02 11.08 2.51
C GLY A 29 -8.41 11.50 3.84
N HIS A 30 -8.27 12.81 4.06
CA HIS A 30 -7.84 13.36 5.35
C HIS A 30 -8.79 12.98 6.51
N ALA A 31 -10.10 13.02 6.29
CA ALA A 31 -11.07 12.61 7.30
C ALA A 31 -10.93 11.13 7.67
N ARG A 32 -10.76 10.24 6.68
CA ARG A 32 -10.53 8.82 6.93
C ARG A 32 -9.23 8.58 7.67
N MET A 33 -8.14 9.28 7.30
CA MET A 33 -6.86 9.09 8.00
C MET A 33 -6.94 9.49 9.47
N ARG A 34 -7.61 10.60 9.79
CA ARG A 34 -7.84 11.01 11.18
C ARG A 34 -8.56 9.92 11.97
N VAL A 35 -9.58 9.29 11.40
CA VAL A 35 -10.31 8.20 12.06
C VAL A 35 -9.43 6.96 12.22
N ILE A 36 -8.75 6.48 11.18
CA ILE A 36 -8.00 5.23 11.31
C ILE A 36 -6.77 5.38 12.21
N ALA A 37 -6.13 6.55 12.22
CA ALA A 37 -4.99 6.82 13.08
C ALA A 37 -5.39 6.79 14.57
N SER A 38 -6.63 7.19 14.90
CA SER A 38 -7.14 7.16 16.27
C SER A 38 -7.57 5.78 16.77
N LEU A 39 -7.62 4.74 15.91
CA LEU A 39 -8.06 3.40 16.29
C LEU A 39 -6.98 2.57 17.02
N GLY A 40 -5.81 3.14 17.33
CA GLY A 40 -4.77 2.51 18.16
C GLY A 40 -4.01 1.34 17.51
N TRP A 41 -4.45 0.82 16.36
CA TRP A 41 -3.72 -0.23 15.62
C TRP A 41 -2.28 0.11 15.20
N PRO A 42 -1.88 1.40 14.99
CA PRO A 42 -0.49 1.72 14.68
C PRO A 42 0.45 1.55 15.88
N THR A 43 -0.08 1.35 17.10
CA THR A 43 0.73 1.19 18.31
C THR A 43 1.75 0.07 18.17
N GLY A 44 2.97 0.34 18.64
CA GLY A 44 4.12 -0.58 18.51
C GLY A 44 4.77 -0.59 17.14
N THR A 45 4.31 0.24 16.20
CA THR A 45 5.05 0.49 14.95
C THR A 45 6.31 1.26 15.30
N THR A 46 7.46 0.78 14.83
CA THR A 46 8.77 1.40 15.06
C THR A 46 9.34 2.07 13.82
N ARG A 47 8.76 1.79 12.65
CA ARG A 47 9.25 2.28 11.36
C ARG A 47 8.08 2.50 10.40
N ILE A 48 8.08 3.63 9.71
CA ILE A 48 7.12 3.96 8.65
C ILE A 48 7.90 4.32 7.41
N VAL A 49 7.62 3.63 6.31
CA VAL A 49 8.23 3.84 5.01
C VAL A 49 7.12 4.16 4.02
N ALA A 50 7.31 5.17 3.18
CA ALA A 50 6.35 5.60 2.17
C ALA A 50 7.04 5.84 0.82
N SER A 51 6.27 5.82 -0.27
CA SER A 51 6.77 6.31 -1.56
C SER A 51 6.97 7.83 -1.52
N ALA A 52 7.72 8.36 -2.48
CA ALA A 52 7.95 9.80 -2.62
C ALA A 52 6.68 10.60 -3.00
N GLU A 53 5.62 9.92 -3.44
CA GLU A 53 4.38 10.56 -3.88
C GLU A 53 3.67 11.29 -2.73
N ARG A 54 3.14 12.48 -3.02
CA ARG A 54 2.54 13.36 -2.00
C ARG A 54 1.43 12.66 -1.23
N LYS A 55 0.50 11.98 -1.92
CA LYS A 55 -0.58 11.19 -1.30
C LYS A 55 -0.08 10.14 -0.30
N ALA A 56 1.06 9.50 -0.57
CA ALA A 56 1.66 8.50 0.32
C ALA A 56 2.31 9.16 1.54
N ARG A 57 3.05 10.26 1.33
CA ARG A 57 3.67 11.05 2.40
C ARG A 57 2.63 11.62 3.37
N GLU A 58 1.54 12.19 2.86
CA GLU A 58 0.44 12.71 3.68
C GLU A 58 -0.26 11.60 4.47
N THR A 59 -0.46 10.43 3.85
CA THR A 59 -1.00 9.24 4.53
C THR A 59 -0.10 8.79 5.68
N ALA A 60 1.20 8.70 5.43
CA ALA A 60 2.19 8.26 6.41
C ALA A 60 2.31 9.25 7.59
N ALA A 61 2.21 10.56 7.32
CA ALA A 61 2.29 11.60 8.35
C ALA A 61 1.21 11.42 9.43
N TYR A 62 -0.03 11.07 9.06
CA TYR A 62 -1.12 10.79 10.01
C TYR A 62 -0.81 9.65 10.98
N LEU A 63 0.03 8.70 10.57
CA LEU A 63 0.44 7.57 11.41
C LEU A 63 1.71 7.89 12.20
N ALA A 64 2.62 8.65 11.61
CA ALA A 64 3.93 8.94 12.18
C ALA A 64 3.87 10.00 13.29
N GLU A 65 3.08 11.06 13.10
CA GLU A 65 2.99 12.19 14.02
C GLU A 65 2.57 11.76 15.44
N PRO A 66 1.49 10.98 15.65
CA PRO A 66 1.10 10.54 16.99
C PRO A 66 2.10 9.57 17.64
N LEU A 67 2.96 8.94 16.83
CA LEU A 67 3.98 8.00 17.30
C LEU A 67 5.35 8.66 17.50
N GLY A 68 5.50 9.95 17.15
CA GLY A 68 6.78 10.64 17.18
C GLY A 68 7.82 10.06 16.21
N LEU A 69 7.37 9.44 15.12
CA LEU A 69 8.25 8.81 14.13
C LEU A 69 8.51 9.74 12.94
N THR A 70 9.65 9.55 12.30
CA THR A 70 9.92 10.14 10.98
C THR A 70 9.45 9.17 9.89
N VAL A 71 8.91 9.71 8.80
CA VAL A 71 8.57 8.93 7.60
C VAL A 71 9.82 8.78 6.74
N GLU A 72 10.24 7.54 6.51
CA GLU A 72 11.31 7.23 5.56
C GLU A 72 10.75 7.18 4.14
N ILE A 73 11.44 7.82 3.20
CA ILE A 73 11.04 7.83 1.80
C ILE A 73 11.82 6.76 1.05
N ALA A 74 11.11 5.92 0.33
CA ALA A 74 11.66 4.90 -0.55
C ALA A 74 11.15 5.12 -1.98
N GLU A 75 12.04 5.55 -2.86
CA GLU A 75 11.73 5.90 -4.26
C GLU A 75 11.20 4.71 -5.08
N ASP A 76 11.56 3.48 -4.69
CA ASP A 76 11.15 2.24 -5.34
C ASP A 76 9.75 1.74 -4.92
N LEU A 77 9.07 2.45 -4.02
CA LEU A 77 7.69 2.15 -3.59
C LEU A 77 6.60 2.92 -4.36
N GLY A 78 6.97 3.67 -5.40
CA GLY A 78 6.02 4.39 -6.25
C GLY A 78 4.99 3.46 -6.90
N GLU A 79 3.83 4.02 -7.24
CA GLU A 79 2.86 3.32 -8.08
C GLU A 79 3.46 2.96 -9.46
N ILE A 80 2.79 2.05 -10.18
CA ILE A 80 3.15 1.76 -11.57
C ILE A 80 3.11 3.07 -12.36
N ASP A 81 4.24 3.45 -12.96
CA ASP A 81 4.34 4.64 -13.79
C ASP A 81 3.33 4.58 -14.95
N ARG A 82 2.41 5.56 -14.96
CA ARG A 82 1.40 5.76 -16.01
C ARG A 82 1.53 7.14 -16.68
N SER A 83 2.69 7.79 -16.52
CA SER A 83 2.97 9.10 -17.12
C SER A 83 2.72 9.13 -18.64
N SER A 84 2.99 8.02 -19.33
CA SER A 84 2.77 7.88 -20.79
C SER A 84 1.31 7.79 -21.23
N THR A 85 0.34 7.63 -20.32
CA THR A 85 -1.09 7.56 -20.67
C THR A 85 -1.85 8.87 -20.45
N GLY A 86 -1.27 9.84 -19.73
CA GLY A 86 -1.98 11.03 -19.26
C GLY A 86 -3.14 10.71 -18.31
N TYR A 87 -3.87 11.74 -17.85
CA TYR A 87 -5.14 11.54 -17.16
C TYR A 87 -6.16 10.95 -18.14
N VAL A 88 -6.71 9.77 -17.81
CA VAL A 88 -7.80 9.15 -18.57
C VAL A 88 -9.10 9.45 -17.82
N PRO A 89 -9.99 10.32 -18.35
CA PRO A 89 -11.27 10.59 -17.74
C PRO A 89 -12.08 9.30 -17.61
N PRO A 90 -12.86 9.12 -16.53
CA PRO A 90 -13.68 7.93 -16.34
C PRO A 90 -14.84 7.79 -17.35
N THR A 91 -14.99 8.72 -18.30
CA THR A 91 -16.03 8.68 -19.34
C THR A 91 -15.65 7.69 -20.44
N GLY A 92 -16.26 6.52 -20.36
CA GLY A 92 -16.12 5.44 -21.33
C GLY A 92 -15.46 4.25 -20.66
N THR A 93 -16.21 3.16 -20.54
CA THR A 93 -15.74 1.83 -20.13
C THR A 93 -14.64 1.36 -21.08
N ARG A 94 -13.42 1.86 -20.93
CA ARG A 94 -12.25 1.27 -21.57
C ARG A 94 -11.88 0.05 -20.74
N ARG A 95 -12.43 -1.09 -21.14
CA ARG A 95 -12.09 -2.40 -20.59
C ARG A 95 -10.60 -2.65 -20.88
N TRP A 96 -9.73 -2.45 -19.88
CA TRP A 96 -8.35 -2.91 -19.99
C TRP A 96 -8.39 -4.43 -20.18
N PRO A 97 -7.86 -5.00 -21.27
CA PRO A 97 -7.74 -6.44 -21.35
C PRO A 97 -6.83 -6.85 -20.20
N MET A 98 -7.40 -7.53 -19.20
CA MET A 98 -6.67 -8.16 -18.11
C MET A 98 -5.84 -9.29 -18.74
N ARG A 99 -4.73 -8.93 -19.39
CA ARG A 99 -3.70 -9.90 -19.74
C ARG A 99 -3.00 -10.15 -18.42
N SER A 100 -3.22 -11.34 -17.87
CA SER A 100 -2.53 -11.83 -16.68
C SER A 100 -1.05 -11.51 -16.82
N LEU A 101 -0.57 -10.53 -16.05
CA LEU A 101 0.86 -10.33 -15.89
C LEU A 101 1.37 -11.61 -15.24
N PRO A 102 2.32 -12.34 -15.85
CA PRO A 102 2.92 -13.48 -15.18
C PRO A 102 3.56 -12.94 -13.90
N ILE A 103 3.03 -13.34 -12.74
CA ILE A 103 3.64 -13.03 -11.45
C ILE A 103 5.02 -13.70 -11.49
N PRO A 104 6.14 -12.95 -11.54
CA PRO A 104 7.44 -13.57 -11.51
C PRO A 104 7.54 -14.33 -10.18
N ARG A 105 7.69 -15.65 -10.24
CA ARG A 105 7.99 -16.43 -9.04
C ARG A 105 9.32 -15.88 -8.52
N PRO A 106 9.43 -15.49 -7.24
CA PRO A 106 10.71 -15.07 -6.71
C PRO A 106 11.71 -16.19 -6.97
N ALA A 107 12.81 -15.85 -7.64
CA ALA A 107 13.94 -16.75 -7.76
C ALA A 107 14.46 -16.99 -6.34
N LEU A 108 14.04 -18.09 -5.73
CA LEU A 108 14.54 -18.54 -4.44
C LEU A 108 16.03 -18.84 -4.61
N ARG A 109 16.88 -17.84 -4.32
CA ARG A 109 18.29 -18.10 -4.08
C ARG A 109 18.35 -18.85 -2.76
N ALA A 110 18.76 -20.11 -2.81
CA ALA A 110 18.88 -20.97 -1.64
C ALA A 110 19.97 -20.42 -0.70
N GLY A 111 19.58 -19.52 0.21
CA GLY A 111 20.30 -19.23 1.44
C GLY A 111 19.79 -20.17 2.53
N SER A 112 20.70 -20.82 3.23
CA SER A 112 20.53 -21.91 4.21
C SER A 112 19.74 -21.57 5.48
N GLY A 113 18.53 -21.01 5.34
CA GLY A 113 17.58 -20.81 6.44
C GLY A 113 16.56 -21.94 6.46
N ARG A 114 16.59 -22.77 7.50
CA ARG A 114 15.62 -23.85 7.75
C ARG A 114 14.23 -23.24 8.00
N TRP A 115 13.37 -23.21 6.98
CA TRP A 115 11.96 -22.85 7.14
C TRP A 115 11.15 -24.06 7.58
N MET A 116 10.57 -24.00 8.79
CA MET A 116 9.66 -25.03 9.29
C MET A 116 8.45 -25.14 8.35
N ARG A 117 8.16 -26.36 7.89
CA ARG A 117 6.95 -26.66 7.11
C ARG A 117 5.73 -26.34 7.98
N ARG A 118 4.73 -25.64 7.43
CA ARG A 118 3.42 -25.52 8.07
C ARG A 118 2.85 -26.93 8.27
N PRO A 119 2.38 -27.31 9.46
CA PRO A 119 1.68 -28.59 9.62
C PRO A 119 0.41 -28.58 8.79
N ALA A 120 0.07 -29.74 8.23
CA ALA A 120 -1.14 -29.95 7.45
C ALA A 120 -2.38 -29.72 8.34
N PRO A 121 -3.48 -29.18 7.79
CA PRO A 121 -4.74 -29.09 8.52
C PRO A 121 -5.27 -30.50 8.84
N PRO A 122 -5.93 -30.71 10.00
CA PRO A 122 -6.53 -32.00 10.32
C PRO A 122 -7.67 -32.34 9.34
N PRO A 123 -7.93 -33.64 9.08
CA PRO A 123 -9.00 -34.07 8.20
C PRO A 123 -10.36 -33.64 8.77
N ARG A 124 -11.24 -33.17 7.89
CA ARG A 124 -12.63 -32.86 8.22
C ARG A 124 -13.36 -34.17 8.54
N CYS A 125 -13.99 -34.26 9.71
CA CYS A 125 -14.90 -35.35 10.02
C CYS A 125 -16.05 -35.36 9.02
N ALA A 126 -16.20 -36.46 8.28
CA ALA A 126 -17.37 -36.76 7.48
C ALA A 126 -18.35 -37.57 8.36
N GLY A 127 -19.54 -37.02 8.59
CA GLY A 127 -20.74 -37.77 8.99
C GLY A 127 -20.91 -38.09 10.47
N CYS A 128 -21.88 -37.40 11.10
CA CYS A 128 -23.00 -37.99 11.82
C CYS A 128 -24.22 -37.10 11.57
#